data_AF-A0A1Q2ZT42-F1
#
_entry.id   AF-A0A1Q2ZT42-F1
#
_cell.length_a   1.000
_cell.length_b   1.000
_cell.length_c   1.000
_cell.angle_alpha   90.00
_cell.angle_beta   90.00
_cell.angle_gamma   90.00
#
_symmetry.space_group_name_H-M   'P 1'
#
loop_
_entity.id
_entity.type
_entity.pdbx_description
1 polymer ?
#
loop_
_entity_poly.entity_id
_entity_poly.type
_entity_poly.pdbx_seq_one_letter_code
_entity_poly.pdbx_strand_id
1 'polypeptide(L)'
;MITKYFSKVVVKFNPFSKEAKTARLLLSSIPPAQRQLGTQIQNEVLTNASNKAPVIKVTFKDKKTMEVDPTKYTFQELANYFDTHSRQLSLKETIENS
;
A
#
# COMPACT_ATOMS: atom_id res chain seq x y z
N MET A 1 8.82 3.28 4.99
CA MET A 1 7.94 3.03 3.84
C MET A 1 8.54 3.62 2.58
N ILE A 2 9.01 2.76 1.68
CA ILE A 2 9.61 3.07 0.39
C ILE A 2 8.50 2.95 -0.65
N THR A 3 8.06 4.08 -1.20
CA THR A 3 6.90 4.09 -2.11
C THR A 3 7.32 4.26 -3.58
N LYS A 4 8.62 4.48 -3.87
CA LYS A 4 9.21 4.66 -5.23
C LYS A 4 8.76 3.60 -6.23
N TYR A 5 8.59 2.37 -5.76
CA TYR A 5 8.31 1.20 -6.59
C TYR A 5 6.81 0.86 -6.71
N PHE A 6 5.93 1.67 -6.14
CA PHE A 6 4.49 1.42 -6.21
C PHE A 6 3.93 1.89 -7.57
N SER A 7 3.16 1.01 -8.21
CA SER A 7 2.45 1.28 -9.45
C SER A 7 0.96 1.56 -9.18
N LYS A 8 0.29 0.70 -8.40
CA LYS A 8 -1.12 0.86 -8.06
C LYS A 8 -1.37 0.49 -6.61
N VAL A 9 -2.07 1.35 -5.88
CA VAL A 9 -2.45 1.14 -4.49
C VAL A 9 -3.97 1.15 -4.39
N VAL A 10 -4.56 0.06 -3.94
CA VAL A 10 -6.00 -0.07 -3.70
C VAL A 10 -6.21 -0.24 -2.20
N VAL A 11 -6.94 0.67 -1.58
CA VAL A 11 -7.24 0.65 -0.15
C VAL A 11 -8.74 0.60 0.02
N LYS A 12 -9.24 -0.49 0.58
CA LYS A 12 -10.64 -0.69 0.94
C LYS A 12 -10.75 -0.76 2.44
N PHE A 13 -11.45 0.17 3.06
CA PHE A 13 -11.59 0.20 4.51
C PHE A 13 -12.88 0.88 4.95
N ASN A 14 -13.37 0.51 6.13
CA ASN A 14 -14.46 1.22 6.79
C ASN A 14 -13.87 2.37 7.62
N PRO A 15 -14.33 3.62 7.49
CA PRO A 15 -13.75 4.76 8.19
C PRO A 15 -14.05 4.78 9.70
N PHE A 16 -15.04 4.00 10.15
CA PHE A 16 -15.49 3.91 11.54
C PHE A 16 -14.87 2.72 12.29
N SER A 17 -14.23 1.79 11.60
CA SER A 17 -13.58 0.63 12.21
C SER A 17 -12.16 0.96 12.69
N LYS A 18 -11.58 0.06 13.52
CA LYS A 18 -10.24 0.26 14.08
C LYS A 18 -9.15 0.19 13.00
N GLU A 19 -9.33 -0.59 11.94
CA GLU A 19 -8.37 -0.68 10.83
C GLU A 19 -8.27 0.62 10.00
N ALA A 20 -9.24 1.53 10.13
CA ALA A 20 -9.25 2.82 9.43
C ALA A 20 -7.98 3.63 9.70
N LYS A 21 -7.43 3.53 10.92
CA LYS A 21 -6.21 4.25 11.30
C LYS A 21 -5.03 3.80 10.43
N THR A 22 -4.81 2.48 10.32
CA THR A 22 -3.74 1.92 9.50
C THR A 22 -3.90 2.26 8.03
N ALA A 23 -5.12 2.16 7.50
CA ALA A 23 -5.42 2.50 6.11
C ALA A 23 -5.17 3.99 5.80
N ARG A 24 -5.60 4.91 6.68
CA ARG A 24 -5.35 6.34 6.53
C ARG A 24 -3.87 6.68 6.63
N LEU A 25 -3.14 6.06 7.56
CA LEU A 25 -1.70 6.25 7.69
C LEU A 25 -0.96 5.82 6.42
N LEU A 26 -1.33 4.68 5.82
CA LEU A 26 -0.79 4.23 4.53
C LEU A 26 -1.05 5.24 3.40
N LEU A 27 -2.28 5.75 3.30
CA LEU A 27 -2.62 6.73 2.27
C LEU A 27 -1.86 8.06 2.46
N SER A 28 -1.59 8.44 3.71
CA SER A 28 -0.83 9.65 4.06
C SER A 28 0.68 9.52 3.86
N SER A 29 1.23 8.31 3.96
CA SER A 29 2.67 8.07 3.77
C SER A 29 3.08 8.02 2.31
N ILE A 30 2.13 8.01 1.36
CA ILE A 30 2.42 8.14 -0.08
C ILE A 30 2.57 9.63 -0.43
N PRO A 31 3.77 10.08 -0.85
CA PRO A 31 4.00 11.48 -1.17
C PRO A 31 3.12 11.96 -2.34
N PRO A 32 2.64 13.22 -2.34
CA PRO A 32 1.86 13.78 -3.43
C PRO A 32 2.57 13.71 -4.80
N ALA A 33 3.90 13.89 -4.81
CA ALA A 33 4.72 13.79 -6.02
C ALA A 33 4.59 12.43 -6.72
N GLN A 34 4.33 11.35 -5.99
CA GLN A 34 4.17 10.04 -6.61
C GLN A 34 2.86 9.86 -7.35
N ARG A 35 1.81 10.57 -6.94
CA ARG A 35 0.55 10.62 -7.69
C ARG A 35 0.77 11.25 -9.07
N GLN A 36 1.68 12.24 -9.14
CA GLN A 36 2.06 12.88 -10.39
C GLN A 36 2.97 11.99 -11.26
N LEU A 37 3.81 11.16 -10.66
CA LEU A 37 4.68 10.18 -11.34
C LEU A 37 3.95 8.93 -11.85
N GLY A 38 2.61 8.89 -11.76
CA GLY A 38 1.78 7.83 -12.33
C GLY A 38 1.40 6.70 -11.36
N THR A 39 1.65 6.83 -10.06
CA THR A 39 1.12 5.86 -9.07
C THR A 39 -0.40 6.03 -8.94
N GLN A 40 -1.16 5.01 -9.37
CA GLN A 40 -2.61 5.02 -9.28
C GLN A 40 -3.07 4.68 -7.86
N ILE A 41 -3.83 5.58 -7.23
CA ILE A 41 -4.41 5.34 -5.90
C ILE A 41 -5.91 5.20 -6.04
N GLN A 42 -6.46 4.08 -5.59
CA GLN A 42 -7.89 3.80 -5.54
C GLN A 42 -8.29 3.58 -4.09
N ASN A 43 -9.20 4.41 -3.58
CA ASN A 43 -9.78 4.27 -2.25
C ASN A 43 -11.26 3.91 -2.36
N GLU A 44 -11.66 2.80 -1.73
CA GLU A 44 -13.06 2.39 -1.61
C GLU A 44 -13.46 2.48 -0.13
N VAL A 45 -14.40 3.36 0.17
CA VAL A 45 -14.94 3.52 1.53
C VAL A 45 -16.05 2.51 1.73
N LEU A 46 -15.87 1.59 2.67
CA LEU A 46 -16.88 0.58 2.99
C LEU A 46 -17.87 1.16 4.01
N THR A 47 -19.16 1.00 3.74
CA THR A 47 -20.25 1.35 4.66
C THR A 47 -20.59 0.16 5.57
N ASN A 48 -21.22 0.38 6.73
CA ASN A 48 -21.62 -0.69 7.67
C ASN A 48 -22.56 -1.76 7.05
N ALA A 49 -23.26 -1.43 5.97
CA ALA A 49 -24.09 -2.39 5.21
C ALA A 49 -23.27 -3.32 4.27
N SER A 50 -21.97 -3.07 4.11
CA SER A 50 -21.12 -3.81 3.18
C SER A 50 -20.41 -4.96 3.89
N ASN A 51 -20.74 -6.20 3.53
CA ASN A 51 -20.06 -7.43 3.99
C ASN A 51 -18.65 -7.63 3.39
N LYS A 52 -18.09 -6.60 2.75
CA LYS A 52 -16.76 -6.68 2.14
C LYS A 52 -15.69 -6.54 3.22
N ALA A 53 -14.72 -7.44 3.21
CA ALA A 53 -13.56 -7.34 4.10
C ALA A 53 -12.70 -6.12 3.73
N PRO A 54 -12.12 -5.43 4.72
CA PRO A 54 -11.13 -4.40 4.47
C PRO A 54 -9.88 -5.02 3.86
N VAL A 55 -9.33 -4.40 2.82
CA VAL A 55 -8.21 -4.95 2.04
C VAL A 55 -7.29 -3.81 1.61
N ILE A 56 -6.00 -4.00 1.82
CA ILE A 56 -4.95 -3.15 1.28
C ILE A 56 -4.19 -3.96 0.24
N LYS A 57 -4.20 -3.49 -1.00
CA LYS A 57 -3.51 -4.12 -2.11
C LYS A 57 -2.54 -3.14 -2.75
N VAL A 58 -1.27 -3.52 -2.80
CA VAL A 58 -0.20 -2.75 -3.44
C VAL A 58 0.33 -3.55 -4.62
N THR A 59 0.32 -2.93 -5.79
CA THR A 59 0.92 -3.43 -7.03
C THR A 59 2.19 -2.64 -7.27
N PHE A 60 3.29 -3.34 -7.45
CA PHE A 60 4.62 -2.78 -7.67
C PHE A 60 4.91 -2.65 -9.18
N LYS A 61 5.96 -1.89 -9.53
CA LYS A 61 6.39 -1.67 -10.92
C LYS A 61 6.85 -2.94 -11.63
N ASP A 62 7.28 -3.95 -10.88
CA ASP A 62 7.61 -5.30 -11.38
C ASP A 62 6.37 -6.18 -11.61
N LYS A 63 5.15 -5.61 -11.53
CA LYS A 63 3.85 -6.28 -11.62
C LYS A 63 3.54 -7.23 -10.46
N LYS A 64 4.39 -7.29 -9.42
CA LYS A 64 4.06 -8.06 -8.22
C LYS A 64 2.92 -7.38 -7.47
N THR A 65 1.95 -8.16 -7.03
CA THR A 65 0.87 -7.69 -6.17
C THR A 65 1.02 -8.28 -4.77
N MET A 66 0.89 -7.43 -3.76
CA MET A 66 0.85 -7.80 -2.35
C MET A 66 -0.48 -7.35 -1.78
N GLU A 67 -1.15 -8.24 -1.05
CA GLU A 67 -2.48 -8.00 -0.48
C GLU A 67 -2.45 -8.34 1.01
N VAL A 68 -2.98 -7.45 1.83
CA VAL A 68 -2.93 -7.55 3.28
C VAL A 68 -4.25 -7.07 3.87
N ASP A 69 -4.70 -7.76 4.91
CA ASP A 69 -5.84 -7.36 5.72
C ASP A 69 -5.38 -6.37 6.81
N PRO A 70 -5.82 -5.09 6.77
CA PRO A 70 -5.38 -4.08 7.72
C PRO A 70 -5.91 -4.28 9.15
N THR A 71 -6.81 -5.24 9.39
CA THR A 71 -7.28 -5.58 10.74
C THR A 71 -6.25 -6.37 11.55
N LYS A 72 -5.35 -7.08 10.86
CA LYS A 72 -4.40 -8.03 11.48
C LYS A 72 -3.02 -7.44 11.70
N TYR A 73 -2.72 -6.28 11.12
CA TYR A 73 -1.39 -5.69 11.13
C TYR A 73 -1.42 -4.25 11.64
N THR A 74 -0.39 -3.89 12.39
CA THR A 74 -0.10 -2.49 12.70
C THR A 74 0.46 -1.77 11.47
N PHE A 75 0.40 -0.44 11.47
CA PHE A 75 1.00 0.37 10.40
C PHE A 75 2.50 0.08 10.22
N GLN A 76 3.23 -0.16 11.30
CA GLN A 76 4.67 -0.42 11.23
C GLN A 76 4.99 -1.77 10.59
N GLU A 77 4.24 -2.83 10.96
CA GLU A 77 4.38 -4.15 10.33
C GLU A 77 4.01 -4.11 8.85
N LEU A 78 2.91 -3.41 8.52
CA LEU A 78 2.45 -3.24 7.16
C LEU A 78 3.45 -2.43 6.31
N ALA A 79 4.05 -1.38 6.88
CA ALA A 79 5.13 -0.64 6.23
C ALA A 79 6.37 -1.52 6.00
N ASN A 80 6.78 -2.31 7.00
CA ASN A 80 7.90 -3.23 6.88
C ASN A 80 7.64 -4.30 5.79
N TYR A 81 6.42 -4.82 5.73
CA TYR A 81 6.03 -5.83 4.75
C TYR A 81 6.20 -5.34 3.30
N PHE A 82 5.74 -4.11 3.00
CA PHE A 82 5.94 -3.51 1.68
C PHE A 82 7.38 -3.04 1.44
N ASP A 83 8.10 -2.65 2.50
CA ASP A 83 9.50 -2.24 2.41
C ASP A 83 10.41 -3.41 2.06
N THR A 84 10.11 -4.63 2.52
CA THR A 84 10.88 -5.82 2.15
C THR A 84 10.94 -6.01 0.64
N HIS A 85 9.78 -5.96 -0.05
CA HIS A 85 9.74 -6.09 -1.51
C HIS A 85 10.38 -4.89 -2.21
N SER A 86 10.16 -3.69 -1.69
CA SER A 86 10.78 -2.46 -2.21
C SER A 86 12.31 -2.48 -2.13
N ARG A 87 12.88 -3.04 -1.05
CA ARG A 87 14.33 -3.21 -0.90
C ARG A 87 14.89 -4.22 -1.86
N GLN A 88 14.18 -5.33 -2.10
CA GLN A 88 14.57 -6.31 -3.13
C GLN A 88 14.62 -5.67 -4.52
N LEU A 89 13.64 -4.84 -4.86
CA LEU A 89 13.64 -4.09 -6.12
C LEU A 89 14.78 -3.07 -6.19
N SER A 90 15.05 -2.38 -5.08
CA SER A 90 16.17 -1.44 -5.01
C SER A 90 17.52 -2.14 -5.22
N LEU A 91 17.73 -3.32 -4.63
CA LEU A 91 18.96 -4.09 -4.82
C LEU A 91 19.10 -4.56 -6.27
N LYS A 92 18.02 -5.03 -6.88
CA LYS A 92 18.01 -5.40 -8.31
C LYS A 92 18.36 -4.20 -9.20
N GLU A 93 17.74 -3.04 -8.96
CA GLU A 93 18.02 -1.80 -9.69
C GLU A 93 19.50 -1.38 -9.55
N THR A 94 20.11 -1.54 -8.37
CA THR A 94 21.54 -1.24 -8.17
C THR A 94 22.44 -2.21 -8.93
N ILE A 95 22.14 -3.52 -8.88
CA ILE A 95 22.96 -4.55 -9.56
C ILE A 95 22.88 -4.40 -11.08
N GLU A 96 21.70 -4.12 -11.64
CA GLU A 96 21.51 -3.97 -13.09
C GLU A 96 22.15 -2.68 -13.64
N ASN A 97 22.31 -1.65 -12.80
CA ASN A 97 22.94 -0.37 -13.19
C ASN A 97 24.43 -0.27 -12.83
N SER A 98 25.04 -1.33 -12.27
CA SER A 98 26.48 -1.41 -11.99
C SER A 98 27.22 -2.13 -13.11
#